data_AF-A0A560JCZ2-F1
#
_entry.id   AF-A0A560JCZ2-F1
#
_cell.length_a   1.000
_cell.length_b   1.000
_cell.length_c   1.000
_cell.angle_alpha   90.00
_cell.angle_beta   90.00
_cell.angle_gamma   90.00
#
_symmetry.space_group_name_H-M   'P 1'
#
loop_
_entity.id
_entity.type
_entity.pdbx_description
1 polymer ?
#
loop_
_entity_poly.entity_id
_entity_poly.type
_entity_poly.pdbx_seq_one_letter_code
_entity_poly.pdbx_strand_id
1 'polypeptide(L)'
;MPTAALAPDRPAIWPILAVAVLFAGLVLVDTALEWEPPFDALALLALLALWCGAAMGAARQAVRARRDRRPRRALSLAILPLAFLVTVVHPRLVMGGAQSLGDHLHFAKGRPSYLAQVRALPSIGEPKLLVWGWGGFIVASTSLVYDESDEITLPPERQSASWKARTEHTDLACPYGYRVRTALGGHFYAVGVGC
;
A
#
# COMPACT_ATOMS: atom_id res chain seq x y z
N MET A 1 50.14 -22.51 -21.70
CA MET A 1 49.32 -21.43 -21.10
C MET A 1 47.93 -21.97 -20.87
N PRO A 2 47.43 -22.08 -19.63
CA PRO A 2 46.06 -22.53 -19.39
C PRO A 2 45.10 -21.41 -19.77
N THR A 3 44.26 -21.64 -20.77
CA THR A 3 43.04 -20.87 -21.03
C THR A 3 42.11 -21.04 -19.84
N ALA A 4 42.22 -20.15 -18.87
CA ALA A 4 41.24 -20.03 -17.80
C ALA A 4 39.88 -19.74 -18.47
N ALA A 5 39.00 -20.74 -18.48
CA ALA A 5 37.65 -20.60 -19.00
C ALA A 5 36.97 -19.45 -18.23
N LEU A 6 36.75 -18.32 -18.93
CA LEU A 6 36.00 -17.20 -18.38
C LEU A 6 34.60 -17.71 -18.04
N ALA A 7 34.34 -17.87 -16.73
CA ALA A 7 33.02 -18.25 -16.25
C ALA A 7 31.99 -17.23 -16.80
N PRO A 8 30.87 -17.70 -17.37
CA PRO A 8 29.92 -16.82 -18.04
C PRO A 8 29.33 -15.78 -17.05
N ASP A 9 29.40 -14.50 -17.42
CA ASP A 9 28.83 -13.38 -16.65
C ASP A 9 27.29 -13.39 -16.73
N ARG A 10 26.69 -14.22 -15.87
CA ARG A 10 25.23 -14.35 -15.73
C ARG A 10 24.71 -13.37 -14.67
N PRO A 11 23.57 -12.70 -14.93
CA PRO A 11 22.93 -11.85 -13.94
C PRO A 11 22.43 -12.68 -12.74
N ALA A 12 22.41 -12.07 -11.56
CA ALA A 12 21.75 -12.62 -10.39
C ALA A 12 20.27 -12.26 -10.45
N ILE A 13 19.38 -13.25 -10.45
CA ILE A 13 17.93 -13.05 -10.53
C ILE A 13 17.31 -12.82 -9.14
N TRP A 14 17.92 -13.37 -8.09
CA TRP A 14 17.42 -13.29 -6.73
C TRP A 14 17.14 -11.87 -6.19
N PRO A 15 17.88 -10.79 -6.56
CA PRO A 15 17.59 -9.44 -6.07
C PRO A 15 16.20 -8.95 -6.52
N ILE A 16 15.79 -9.31 -7.74
CA ILE A 16 14.48 -8.94 -8.29
C ILE A 16 13.37 -9.67 -7.52
N LEU A 17 13.55 -10.98 -7.29
CA LEU A 17 12.62 -11.78 -6.50
C LEU A 17 12.53 -11.27 -5.06
N ALA A 18 13.66 -10.89 -4.45
CA ALA A 18 13.69 -10.31 -3.12
C ALA A 18 12.90 -8.99 -3.04
N VAL A 19 13.08 -8.07 -4.00
CA VAL A 19 12.28 -6.83 -4.07
C VAL A 19 10.79 -7.15 -4.16
N ALA A 20 10.40 -8.08 -5.05
CA ALA A 20 9.01 -8.46 -5.22
C ALA A 20 8.40 -9.06 -3.95
N VAL A 21 9.12 -9.97 -3.28
CA VAL A 21 8.69 -10.61 -2.03
C VAL A 21 8.57 -9.58 -0.89
N LEU A 22 9.56 -8.69 -0.76
CA LEU A 22 9.54 -7.66 0.28
C LEU A 22 8.43 -6.65 0.05
N PHE A 23 8.18 -6.25 -1.19
CA PHE A 23 7.04 -5.40 -1.55
C PHE A 23 5.70 -6.09 -1.31
N ALA A 24 5.56 -7.37 -1.69
CA ALA A 24 4.39 -8.16 -1.36
C ALA A 24 4.19 -8.30 0.16
N GLY A 25 5.28 -8.37 0.92
CA GLY A 25 5.26 -8.29 2.38
C GLY A 25 4.65 -6.98 2.89
N LEU A 26 4.99 -5.83 2.29
CA LEU A 26 4.40 -4.54 2.66
C LEU A 26 2.88 -4.53 2.41
N VAL A 27 2.46 -5.03 1.25
CA VAL A 27 1.04 -5.18 0.90
C VAL A 27 0.33 -6.11 1.90
N LEU A 28 0.98 -7.19 2.32
CA LEU A 28 0.42 -8.12 3.29
C LEU A 28 0.27 -7.48 4.67
N VAL A 29 1.29 -6.74 5.13
CA VAL A 29 1.22 -6.01 6.40
C VAL A 29 0.04 -5.05 6.39
N ASP A 30 -0.11 -4.29 5.31
CA ASP A 30 -1.23 -3.36 5.16
C ASP A 30 -2.59 -4.07 5.12
N THR A 31 -2.73 -5.11 4.31
CA THR A 31 -4.03 -5.79 4.11
C THR A 31 -4.48 -6.70 5.26
N ALA A 32 -3.54 -7.31 5.98
CA ALA A 32 -3.83 -8.36 6.94
C ALA A 32 -3.66 -7.94 8.40
N LEU A 33 -2.79 -6.96 8.69
CA LEU A 33 -2.43 -6.60 10.06
C LEU A 33 -2.99 -5.24 10.52
N GLU A 34 -3.73 -4.50 9.67
CA GLU A 34 -4.41 -3.24 10.06
C GLU A 34 -5.32 -3.39 11.32
N TRP A 35 -5.65 -4.60 11.74
CA TRP A 35 -6.61 -4.89 12.81
C TRP A 35 -6.02 -5.16 14.19
N GLU A 36 -4.70 -5.36 14.32
CA GLU A 36 -4.09 -5.73 15.62
C GLU A 36 -2.81 -4.93 15.93
N PRO A 37 -2.93 -3.67 16.39
CA PRO A 37 -1.81 -2.99 17.02
C PRO A 37 -1.35 -3.77 18.27
N PRO A 38 -0.04 -3.97 18.50
CA PRO A 38 1.12 -3.36 17.83
C PRO A 38 1.77 -4.26 16.74
N PHE A 39 1.11 -5.33 16.31
CA PHE A 39 1.73 -6.34 15.45
C PHE A 39 2.02 -5.82 14.04
N ASP A 40 1.23 -4.88 13.55
CA ASP A 40 1.44 -4.14 12.30
C ASP A 40 2.79 -3.38 12.30
N ALA A 41 3.05 -2.60 13.35
CA ALA A 41 4.26 -1.80 13.49
C ALA A 41 5.50 -2.70 13.64
N LEU A 42 5.39 -3.77 14.44
CA LEU A 42 6.47 -4.75 14.60
C LEU A 42 6.75 -5.50 13.29
N ALA A 43 5.72 -5.91 12.56
CA ALA A 43 5.86 -6.58 11.27
C ALA A 43 6.50 -5.65 10.22
N LEU A 44 6.09 -4.38 10.17
CA LEU A 44 6.70 -3.37 9.30
C LEU A 44 8.18 -3.17 9.64
N LEU A 45 8.52 -3.00 10.92
CA LEU A 45 9.90 -2.85 11.38
C LEU A 45 10.76 -4.07 11.03
N ALA A 46 10.24 -5.28 11.28
CA ALA A 46 10.92 -6.53 10.94
C ALA A 46 11.16 -6.65 9.43
N LEU A 47 10.18 -6.29 8.61
CA LEU A 47 10.27 -6.33 7.15
C LEU A 47 11.30 -5.31 6.62
N LEU A 48 11.32 -4.10 7.17
CA LEU A 48 12.33 -3.09 6.80
C LEU A 48 13.74 -3.52 7.23
N ALA A 49 13.90 -4.12 8.40
CA ALA A 49 15.17 -4.67 8.85
C ALA A 49 15.67 -5.80 7.93
N LEU A 50 14.76 -6.70 7.52
CA LEU A 50 15.06 -7.76 6.57
C LEU A 50 15.50 -7.19 5.20
N TRP A 51 14.78 -6.19 4.69
CA TRP A 51 15.12 -5.52 3.44
C TRP A 51 16.50 -4.87 3.53
N CYS A 52 16.78 -4.14 4.60
CA CYS A 52 18.08 -3.50 4.84
C CYS A 52 19.22 -4.55 4.86
N GLY A 53 19.05 -5.64 5.60
CA GLY A 53 20.04 -6.72 5.66
C GLY A 53 20.31 -7.36 4.29
N ALA A 54 19.25 -7.64 3.53
CA ALA A 54 19.37 -8.19 2.17
C ALA A 54 20.04 -7.19 1.20
N ALA A 55 19.72 -5.90 1.30
CA ALA A 55 20.33 -4.82 0.53
C ALA A 55 21.84 -4.69 0.83
N MET A 56 22.24 -4.72 2.09
CA MET A 56 23.66 -4.71 2.49
C MET A 56 24.41 -5.94 1.95
N GLY A 57 23.80 -7.12 2.03
CA GLY A 57 24.34 -8.35 1.47
C GLY A 57 24.52 -8.28 -0.05
N ALA A 58 23.52 -7.76 -0.76
CA ALA A 58 23.56 -7.55 -2.20
C ALA A 58 24.63 -6.52 -2.61
N ALA A 59 24.74 -5.40 -1.89
CA ALA A 59 25.74 -4.37 -2.14
C ALA A 59 27.17 -4.92 -1.99
N ARG A 60 27.44 -5.68 -0.92
CA ARG A 60 28.73 -6.37 -0.73
C ARG A 60 29.05 -7.32 -1.89
N GLN A 61 28.07 -8.09 -2.36
CA GLN A 61 28.24 -8.97 -3.51
C GLN A 61 28.43 -8.20 -4.83
N ALA A 62 27.76 -7.07 -5.02
CA ALA A 62 27.89 -6.23 -6.20
C ALA A 62 29.31 -5.67 -6.32
N VAL A 63 29.89 -5.20 -5.21
CA VAL A 63 31.28 -4.72 -5.16
C VAL A 63 32.28 -5.84 -5.51
N ARG A 64 32.08 -7.05 -4.97
CA ARG A 64 32.92 -8.21 -5.31
C ARG A 64 32.79 -8.59 -6.79
N ALA A 65 31.57 -8.71 -7.31
CA ALA A 65 31.33 -9.00 -8.72
C ALA A 65 31.95 -7.95 -9.66
N ARG A 66 31.95 -6.67 -9.25
CA ARG A 66 32.62 -5.61 -10.00
C ARG A 66 34.14 -5.79 -10.02
N ARG A 67 34.75 -6.16 -8.88
CA ARG A 67 36.19 -6.47 -8.78
C ARG A 67 36.56 -7.68 -9.64
N ASP A 68 35.68 -8.69 -9.67
CA ASP A 68 35.85 -9.91 -10.48
C ASP A 68 35.55 -9.69 -11.97
N ARG A 69 35.37 -8.44 -12.43
CA ARG A 69 35.04 -8.06 -13.80
C ARG A 69 33.77 -8.75 -14.34
N ARG A 70 32.77 -8.92 -13.49
CA ARG A 70 31.42 -9.45 -13.82
C ARG A 70 30.38 -8.33 -13.78
N PRO A 71 30.37 -7.42 -14.77
CA PRO A 71 29.54 -6.22 -14.75
C PRO A 71 28.04 -6.53 -14.75
N ARG A 72 27.56 -7.56 -15.47
CA ARG A 72 26.13 -7.89 -15.50
C ARG A 72 25.65 -8.35 -14.14
N ARG A 73 26.45 -9.20 -13.48
CA ARG A 73 26.16 -9.62 -12.11
C ARG A 73 26.17 -8.45 -11.13
N ALA A 74 27.16 -7.56 -11.22
CA ALA A 74 27.23 -6.37 -10.36
C ALA A 74 26.00 -5.47 -10.51
N LEU A 75 25.56 -5.20 -11.75
CA LEU A 75 24.36 -4.40 -12.04
C LEU A 75 23.10 -5.05 -11.46
N SER A 76 22.89 -6.35 -11.70
CA SER A 76 21.71 -7.06 -11.17
C SER A 76 21.63 -7.07 -9.64
N LEU A 77 22.78 -7.18 -8.96
CA LEU A 77 22.87 -7.12 -7.50
C LEU A 77 22.64 -5.71 -6.95
N ALA A 78 22.91 -4.66 -7.73
CA ALA A 78 22.67 -3.29 -7.31
C ALA A 78 21.17 -2.92 -7.25
N ILE A 79 20.29 -3.71 -7.89
CA ILE A 79 18.84 -3.45 -7.91
C ILE A 79 18.26 -3.41 -6.49
N LEU A 80 18.59 -4.38 -5.65
CA LEU A 80 18.02 -4.49 -4.30
C LEU A 80 18.39 -3.32 -3.36
N PRO A 81 19.67 -2.89 -3.24
CA PRO A 81 20.00 -1.72 -2.44
C PRO A 81 19.48 -0.41 -3.05
N LEU A 82 19.38 -0.29 -4.37
CA LEU A 82 18.73 0.87 -5.01
C LEU A 82 17.23 0.90 -4.69
N ALA A 83 16.54 -0.23 -4.75
CA ALA A 83 15.13 -0.33 -4.38
C ALA A 83 14.93 0.04 -2.89
N PHE A 84 15.79 -0.47 -1.99
CA PHE A 84 15.75 -0.08 -0.59
C PHE A 84 15.97 1.43 -0.39
N LEU A 85 16.92 2.02 -1.11
CA LEU A 85 17.17 3.45 -1.06
C LEU A 85 15.94 4.25 -1.51
N VAL A 86 15.26 3.81 -2.58
CA VAL A 86 13.99 4.43 -3.02
C VAL A 86 12.93 4.34 -1.93
N THR A 87 12.81 3.20 -1.25
CA THR A 87 11.88 3.04 -0.10
C THR A 87 12.18 4.02 1.02
N VAL A 88 13.45 4.28 1.34
CA VAL A 88 13.85 5.20 2.41
C VAL A 88 13.69 6.67 2.00
N VAL A 89 14.07 7.02 0.77
CA VAL A 89 14.06 8.42 0.28
C VAL A 89 12.64 8.85 -0.13
N HIS A 90 11.85 7.94 -0.68
CA HIS A 90 10.49 8.18 -1.16
C HIS A 90 9.49 7.22 -0.50
N PRO A 91 9.35 7.25 0.85
CA PRO A 91 8.50 6.30 1.57
C PRO A 91 7.05 6.40 1.12
N ARG A 92 6.56 7.61 0.81
CA ARG A 92 5.19 7.82 0.31
C ARG A 92 4.90 7.10 -1.00
N LEU A 93 5.90 6.95 -1.87
CA LEU A 93 5.71 6.27 -3.16
C LEU A 93 5.61 4.76 -2.97
N VAL A 94 6.49 4.18 -2.17
CA VAL A 94 6.51 2.72 -1.94
C VAL A 94 5.38 2.29 -1.01
N MET A 95 5.22 2.96 0.13
CA MET A 95 4.13 2.67 1.07
C MET A 95 2.78 3.00 0.45
N GLY A 96 2.63 4.15 -0.21
CA GLY A 96 1.38 4.52 -0.87
C GLY A 96 0.99 3.56 -2.00
N GLY A 97 1.97 3.04 -2.75
CA GLY A 97 1.73 1.99 -3.74
C GLY A 97 1.31 0.66 -3.13
N ALA A 98 1.97 0.24 -2.03
CA ALA A 98 1.61 -0.97 -1.31
C ALA A 98 0.20 -0.86 -0.68
N GLN A 99 -0.09 0.30 -0.08
CA GLN A 99 -1.40 0.67 0.49
C GLN A 99 -2.50 0.63 -0.55
N SER A 100 -2.30 1.30 -1.68
CA SER A 100 -3.30 1.33 -2.76
C SER A 100 -3.58 -0.09 -3.29
N LEU A 101 -2.53 -0.89 -3.53
CA LEU A 101 -2.70 -2.28 -3.94
C LEU A 101 -3.43 -3.10 -2.86
N GLY A 102 -3.13 -2.85 -1.59
CA GLY A 102 -3.80 -3.46 -0.46
C GLY A 102 -5.29 -3.15 -0.41
N ASP A 103 -5.64 -1.87 -0.51
CA ASP A 103 -7.02 -1.38 -0.57
C ASP A 103 -7.79 -2.06 -1.72
N HIS A 104 -7.17 -2.16 -2.91
CA HIS A 104 -7.77 -2.83 -4.07
C HIS A 104 -8.01 -4.32 -3.83
N LEU A 105 -7.07 -5.04 -3.20
CA LEU A 105 -7.21 -6.46 -2.88
C LEU A 105 -8.30 -6.70 -1.83
N HIS A 106 -8.34 -5.87 -0.78
CA HIS A 106 -9.35 -5.94 0.25
C HIS A 106 -10.75 -5.66 -0.33
N PHE A 107 -10.88 -4.61 -1.14
CA PHE A 107 -12.11 -4.30 -1.84
C PHE A 107 -12.53 -5.43 -2.78
N ALA A 108 -11.64 -5.97 -3.61
CA ALA A 108 -11.95 -7.03 -4.55
C ALA A 108 -12.54 -8.27 -3.85
N LYS A 109 -12.02 -8.60 -2.66
CA LYS A 109 -12.52 -9.70 -1.82
C LYS A 109 -13.94 -9.42 -1.29
N GLY A 110 -14.22 -8.21 -0.82
CA GLY A 110 -15.50 -7.83 -0.21
C GLY A 110 -16.56 -7.29 -1.18
N ARG A 111 -16.19 -6.94 -2.42
CA ARG A 111 -17.01 -6.21 -3.39
C ARG A 111 -18.42 -6.76 -3.58
N PRO A 112 -18.65 -8.08 -3.73
CA PRO A 112 -20.00 -8.62 -3.89
C PRO A 112 -20.90 -8.30 -2.69
N SER A 113 -20.35 -8.36 -1.46
CA SER A 113 -21.08 -8.06 -0.22
C SER A 113 -21.41 -6.56 -0.13
N TYR A 114 -20.45 -5.69 -0.42
CA TYR A 114 -20.68 -4.23 -0.41
C TYR A 114 -21.75 -3.83 -1.42
N LEU A 115 -21.70 -4.38 -2.63
CA LEU A 115 -22.73 -4.13 -3.66
C LEU A 115 -24.11 -4.64 -3.23
N ALA A 116 -24.20 -5.78 -2.55
CA ALA A 116 -25.46 -6.28 -2.03
C ALA A 116 -26.06 -5.32 -0.99
N GLN A 117 -25.23 -4.78 -0.09
CA GLN A 117 -25.65 -3.80 0.91
C GLN A 117 -26.10 -2.48 0.27
N VAL A 118 -25.36 -1.96 -0.72
CA VAL A 118 -25.76 -0.77 -1.49
C VAL A 118 -27.11 -0.96 -2.18
N ARG A 119 -27.36 -2.14 -2.76
CA ARG A 119 -28.64 -2.47 -3.43
C ARG A 119 -29.79 -2.62 -2.45
N ALA A 120 -29.54 -3.08 -1.24
CA ALA A 120 -30.56 -3.26 -0.21
C ALA A 120 -31.07 -1.91 0.35
N LEU A 121 -30.31 -0.82 0.19
CA LEU A 121 -30.77 0.50 0.61
C LEU A 121 -31.97 0.99 -0.22
N PRO A 122 -33.01 1.53 0.44
CA PRO A 122 -34.16 2.11 -0.23
C PRO A 122 -33.73 3.33 -1.06
N SER A 123 -34.36 3.51 -2.21
CA SER A 123 -34.15 4.69 -3.05
C SER A 123 -35.13 5.77 -2.62
N ILE A 124 -34.69 6.66 -1.74
CA ILE A 124 -35.51 7.74 -1.15
C ILE A 124 -35.37 9.08 -1.89
N GLY A 125 -34.79 9.07 -3.10
CA GLY A 125 -34.54 10.27 -3.90
C GLY A 125 -33.24 11.02 -3.56
N GLU A 126 -32.52 10.59 -2.53
CA GLU A 126 -31.19 11.09 -2.18
C GLU A 126 -30.07 10.13 -2.63
N PRO A 127 -28.86 10.65 -2.95
CA PRO A 127 -27.69 9.82 -3.22
C PRO A 127 -27.34 8.93 -2.03
N LYS A 128 -27.10 7.65 -2.31
CA LYS A 128 -26.73 6.66 -1.29
C LYS A 128 -25.33 6.91 -0.74
N LEU A 129 -25.21 6.82 0.59
CA LEU A 129 -23.94 6.90 1.32
C LEU A 129 -23.84 5.70 2.28
N LEU A 130 -22.74 4.97 2.23
CA LEU A 130 -22.41 3.89 3.17
C LEU A 130 -20.95 3.98 3.58
N VAL A 131 -20.69 3.73 4.86
CA VAL A 131 -19.34 3.68 5.43
C VAL A 131 -19.15 2.33 6.12
N TRP A 132 -18.06 1.65 5.79
CA TRP A 132 -17.63 0.42 6.42
C TRP A 132 -16.27 0.63 7.08
N GLY A 133 -16.18 0.39 8.38
CA GLY A 133 -14.88 0.36 9.06
C GLY A 133 -14.06 -0.82 8.55
N TRP A 134 -12.90 -0.53 7.95
CA TRP A 134 -11.87 -1.50 7.56
C TRP A 134 -10.80 -1.67 8.63
N GLY A 135 -10.98 -1.09 9.81
CA GLY A 135 -10.09 -1.26 10.95
C GLY A 135 -9.04 -0.16 11.06
N GLY A 136 -7.92 -0.47 11.70
CA GLY A 136 -6.88 0.50 12.05
C GLY A 136 -6.94 0.97 13.50
N PHE A 137 -6.04 1.89 13.84
CA PHE A 137 -5.92 2.44 15.19
C PHE A 137 -6.76 3.72 15.32
N ILE A 138 -7.19 4.09 16.54
CA ILE A 138 -8.12 5.23 16.77
C ILE A 138 -7.69 6.50 16.00
N VAL A 139 -6.39 6.83 16.02
CA VAL A 139 -5.84 8.02 15.34
C VAL A 139 -5.51 7.84 13.85
N ALA A 140 -5.67 6.63 13.31
CA ALA A 140 -5.40 6.27 11.93
C ALA A 140 -6.17 5.01 11.56
N SER A 141 -7.48 5.15 11.35
CA SER A 141 -8.35 4.08 10.87
C SER A 141 -8.54 4.17 9.37
N THR A 142 -8.85 3.03 8.75
CA THR A 142 -9.24 2.96 7.34
C THR A 142 -10.72 2.62 7.29
N SER A 143 -11.46 3.35 6.46
CA SER A 143 -12.86 3.04 6.15
C SER A 143 -13.05 2.94 4.64
N LEU A 144 -13.93 2.06 4.20
CA LEU A 144 -14.47 2.06 2.86
C LEU A 144 -15.72 2.92 2.83
N VAL A 145 -15.84 3.76 1.82
CA VAL A 145 -17.01 4.60 1.61
C VAL A 145 -17.58 4.33 0.23
N TYR A 146 -18.88 4.15 0.16
CA TYR A 146 -19.65 4.29 -1.07
C TYR A 146 -20.36 5.63 -1.02
N ASP A 147 -20.05 6.52 -1.96
CA ASP A 147 -20.69 7.83 -2.09
C ASP A 147 -21.18 8.03 -3.52
N GLU A 148 -22.47 7.79 -3.75
CA GLU A 148 -23.11 7.88 -5.07
C GLU A 148 -23.03 9.30 -5.67
N SER A 149 -22.81 10.33 -4.85
CA SER A 149 -22.66 11.72 -5.30
C SER A 149 -21.23 12.13 -5.62
N ASP A 150 -20.24 11.29 -5.29
CA ASP A 150 -18.80 11.55 -5.40
C ASP A 150 -18.30 12.83 -4.68
N GLU A 151 -19.13 13.41 -3.81
CA GLU A 151 -18.83 14.63 -3.06
C GLU A 151 -17.66 14.43 -2.06
N ILE A 152 -17.36 13.19 -1.68
CA ILE A 152 -16.20 12.82 -0.88
C ILE A 152 -14.85 13.22 -1.51
N THR A 153 -14.81 13.39 -2.83
CA THR A 153 -13.61 13.84 -3.55
C THR A 153 -13.51 15.36 -3.64
N LEU A 154 -14.58 16.07 -3.30
CA LEU A 154 -14.63 17.52 -3.35
C LEU A 154 -13.96 18.12 -2.10
N PRO A 155 -13.37 19.32 -2.24
CA PRO A 155 -12.90 20.05 -1.07
C PRO A 155 -14.09 20.41 -0.15
N PRO A 156 -13.88 20.53 1.18
CA PRO A 156 -14.95 20.69 2.16
C PRO A 156 -15.90 21.87 1.89
N GLU A 157 -15.42 22.93 1.24
CA GLU A 157 -16.22 24.12 0.90
C GLU A 157 -17.22 23.85 -0.24
N ARG A 158 -17.00 22.81 -1.04
CA ARG A 158 -17.85 22.43 -2.17
C ARG A 158 -18.79 21.25 -1.88
N GLN A 159 -18.64 20.63 -0.72
CA GLN A 159 -19.58 19.62 -0.24
C GLN A 159 -20.91 20.27 0.18
N SER A 160 -22.01 19.72 -0.34
CA SER A 160 -23.38 20.14 -0.08
C SER A 160 -23.76 19.97 1.38
N ALA A 161 -24.69 20.81 1.85
CA ALA A 161 -25.21 20.69 3.21
C ALA A 161 -25.89 19.33 3.45
N SER A 162 -26.58 18.79 2.43
CA SER A 162 -27.20 17.47 2.48
C SER A 162 -26.18 16.35 2.63
N TRP A 163 -25.05 16.42 1.91
CA TRP A 163 -23.99 15.43 2.06
C TRP A 163 -23.38 15.48 3.46
N LYS A 164 -23.06 16.69 3.95
CA LYS A 164 -22.53 16.89 5.31
C LYS A 164 -23.45 16.32 6.38
N ALA A 165 -24.75 16.55 6.27
CA ALA A 165 -25.75 16.00 7.19
C ALA A 165 -25.77 14.46 7.18
N ARG A 166 -25.63 13.82 6.00
CA ARG A 166 -25.53 12.35 5.91
C ARG A 166 -24.25 11.79 6.51
N THR A 167 -23.15 12.56 6.51
CA THR A 167 -21.86 12.13 7.06
C THR A 167 -21.69 12.37 8.56
N GLU A 168 -22.53 13.21 9.17
CA GLU A 168 -22.38 13.72 10.56
C GLU A 168 -22.26 12.63 11.63
N HIS A 169 -22.83 11.44 11.38
CA HIS A 169 -22.81 10.30 12.30
C HIS A 169 -21.97 9.12 11.78
N THR A 170 -20.99 9.41 10.94
CA THR A 170 -20.06 8.42 10.38
C THR A 170 -18.62 8.80 10.73
N ASP A 171 -17.68 7.88 10.47
CA ASP A 171 -16.24 8.13 10.64
C ASP A 171 -15.77 9.40 9.88
N LEU A 172 -16.46 9.80 8.81
CA LEU A 172 -16.14 10.98 8.02
C LEU A 172 -16.30 12.31 8.78
N ALA A 173 -17.04 12.31 9.89
CA ALA A 173 -17.24 13.48 10.73
C ALA A 173 -16.19 13.64 11.85
N CYS A 174 -15.17 12.77 11.91
CA CYS A 174 -14.15 12.87 12.95
C CYS A 174 -13.40 14.21 12.92
N PRO A 175 -12.92 14.73 14.07
CA PRO A 175 -12.43 16.11 14.20
C PRO A 175 -11.20 16.43 13.35
N TYR A 176 -10.37 15.42 13.06
CA TYR A 176 -9.19 15.57 12.21
C TYR A 176 -9.50 15.38 10.72
N GLY A 177 -10.77 15.13 10.39
CA GLY A 177 -11.26 14.90 9.04
C GLY A 177 -10.85 13.53 8.50
N TYR A 178 -11.01 13.40 7.18
CA TYR A 178 -10.63 12.21 6.43
C TYR A 178 -9.75 12.59 5.25
N ARG A 179 -9.07 11.60 4.69
CA ARG A 179 -8.32 11.71 3.45
C ARG A 179 -8.63 10.53 2.55
N VAL A 180 -9.04 10.80 1.31
CA VAL A 180 -9.15 9.78 0.28
C VAL A 180 -7.76 9.21 -0.01
N ARG A 181 -7.56 7.92 0.31
CA ARG A 181 -6.34 7.15 0.03
C ARG A 181 -6.36 6.64 -1.41
N THR A 182 -7.45 5.95 -1.77
CA THR A 182 -7.57 5.22 -3.04
C THR A 182 -9.00 5.33 -3.57
N ALA A 183 -9.15 5.71 -4.84
CA ALA A 183 -10.41 5.58 -5.56
C ALA A 183 -10.50 4.14 -6.12
N LEU A 184 -11.47 3.37 -5.64
CA LEU A 184 -11.63 1.94 -5.98
C LEU A 184 -12.56 1.74 -7.20
N GLY A 185 -13.21 2.81 -7.64
CA GLY A 185 -14.10 2.85 -8.80
C GLY A 185 -15.56 2.52 -8.45
N GLY A 186 -16.49 2.98 -9.28
CA GLY A 186 -17.93 2.78 -9.07
C GLY A 186 -18.42 3.38 -7.75
N HIS A 187 -18.02 4.63 -7.46
CA HIS A 187 -18.36 5.39 -6.25
C HIS A 187 -17.77 4.85 -4.93
N PHE A 188 -16.85 3.88 -5.00
CA PHE A 188 -16.14 3.36 -3.82
C PHE A 188 -14.79 4.05 -3.60
N TYR A 189 -14.52 4.39 -2.35
CA TYR A 189 -13.32 5.09 -1.91
C TYR A 189 -12.78 4.46 -0.62
N ALA A 190 -11.49 4.14 -0.58
CA ALA A 190 -10.79 3.87 0.67
C ALA A 190 -10.34 5.21 1.26
N VAL A 191 -10.71 5.47 2.50
CA VAL A 191 -10.39 6.71 3.22
C VAL A 191 -9.62 6.39 4.49
N GLY A 192 -8.58 7.18 4.75
CA GLY A 192 -7.98 7.25 6.08
C GLY A 192 -8.75 8.25 6.92
N VAL A 193 -9.09 7.88 8.16
CA VAL A 193 -9.82 8.71 9.11
C VAL A 193 -8.97 8.88 10.37
N GLY A 194 -8.95 10.10 10.90
CA GLY A 194 -8.35 10.39 12.20
C GLY A 194 -9.41 10.81 13.21
N CYS A 195 -9.60 10.00 14.24
CA CYS A 195 -10.38 10.31 15.44
C CYS A 195 -9.41 10.27 16.66
#